data_AF-A0A3P7J2I1-F1
#
_entry.id   AF-A0A3P7J2I1-F1
#
_cell.length_a   1.000
_cell.length_b   1.000
_cell.length_c   1.000
_cell.angle_alpha   90.00
_cell.angle_beta   90.00
_cell.angle_gamma   90.00
#
_symmetry.space_group_name_H-M   'P 1'
#
loop_
_entity.id
_entity.type
_entity.pdbx_description
1 polymer ?
#
loop_
_entity_poly.entity_id
_entity_poly.type
_entity_poly.pdbx_seq_one_letter_code
_entity_poly.pdbx_strand_id
1 'polypeptide(L)'
;MSAEVEDNVDRGGRKRRRNDNTAGEKVPAAPCWFCLSNVDVEKHLVVAVGDSCYAAMPKGPLVEDHVMVLSIGHIQSIVAAPEDVRNELQKFKNAFTLAADKDSDLSS
;
A
#
# COMPACT_ATOMS: atom_id res chain seq x y z
N MET A 1 -48.00 37.80 -50.12
CA MET A 1 -47.86 36.38 -49.73
C MET A 1 -46.41 36.15 -49.39
N SER A 2 -46.18 35.57 -48.20
CA SER A 2 -44.97 34.86 -47.79
C SER A 2 -43.77 35.73 -47.40
N ALA A 3 -43.06 35.53 -46.28
CA ALA A 3 -43.19 34.56 -45.21
C ALA A 3 -42.41 35.08 -43.99
N GLU A 4 -42.88 34.74 -42.80
CA GLU A 4 -42.19 34.88 -41.52
C GLU A 4 -41.10 33.79 -41.43
N VAL A 5 -39.88 34.12 -41.00
CA VAL A 5 -38.84 33.16 -40.56
C VAL A 5 -37.94 33.87 -39.53
N GLU A 6 -38.28 33.78 -38.24
CA GLU A 6 -37.76 32.84 -37.22
C GLU A 6 -36.32 33.13 -36.76
N ASP A 7 -36.21 33.78 -35.59
CA ASP A 7 -34.99 33.96 -34.80
C ASP A 7 -34.59 32.62 -34.15
N ASN A 8 -33.51 32.00 -34.62
CA ASN A 8 -33.03 30.73 -34.05
C ASN A 8 -31.84 30.99 -33.12
N VAL A 9 -32.15 31.04 -31.82
CA VAL A 9 -31.21 31.23 -30.72
C VAL A 9 -30.16 30.11 -30.71
N ASP A 10 -28.88 30.50 -30.72
CA ASP A 10 -27.72 29.61 -30.56
C ASP A 10 -27.81 28.80 -29.27
N ARG A 11 -28.01 27.48 -29.42
CA ARG A 11 -27.83 26.48 -28.35
C ARG A 11 -27.01 25.31 -28.89
N GLY A 12 -25.84 25.62 -29.45
CA GLY A 12 -24.84 24.63 -29.85
C GLY A 12 -24.18 24.00 -28.62
N GLY A 13 -24.83 22.97 -28.05
CA GLY A 13 -24.31 22.18 -26.94
C GLY A 13 -22.88 21.70 -27.19
N ARG A 14 -21.94 22.20 -26.40
CA ARG A 14 -20.52 21.82 -26.44
C ARG A 14 -20.42 20.35 -26.04
N LYS A 15 -20.42 19.46 -27.04
CA LYS A 15 -20.24 18.02 -26.92
C LYS A 15 -18.89 17.78 -26.21
N ARG A 16 -18.91 17.56 -24.90
CA ARG A 16 -17.73 17.18 -24.12
C ARG A 16 -17.21 15.89 -24.73
N ARG A 17 -16.09 15.97 -25.45
CA ARG A 17 -15.34 14.80 -25.91
C ARG A 17 -14.98 14.00 -24.66
N ARG A 18 -15.71 12.92 -24.45
CA ARG A 18 -15.40 11.89 -23.45
C ARG A 18 -14.09 11.28 -23.93
N ASN A 19 -12.98 11.69 -23.32
CA ASN A 19 -11.68 11.08 -23.55
C ASN A 19 -11.72 9.68 -22.94
N ASP A 20 -12.22 8.77 -23.74
CA ASP A 20 -12.12 7.33 -23.57
C ASP A 20 -10.65 6.93 -23.74
N ASN A 21 -10.18 6.06 -22.85
CA ASN A 21 -8.91 5.34 -22.94
C ASN A 21 -7.61 6.15 -22.95
N THR A 22 -7.19 6.55 -21.74
CA THR A 22 -5.82 6.24 -21.32
C THR A 22 -5.90 5.63 -19.93
N ALA A 23 -6.14 4.32 -19.86
CA ALA A 23 -5.59 3.53 -18.78
C ALA A 23 -4.08 3.81 -18.84
N GLY A 24 -3.62 4.72 -17.97
CA GLY A 24 -2.21 5.06 -17.88
C GLY A 24 -1.44 3.76 -17.86
N GLU A 25 -0.61 3.57 -18.87
CA GLU A 25 0.33 2.47 -18.96
C GLU A 25 0.95 2.37 -17.57
N LYS A 26 0.64 1.27 -16.85
CA LYS A 26 1.11 1.09 -15.49
C LYS A 26 2.62 1.03 -15.62
N VAL A 27 3.28 2.16 -15.40
CA VAL A 27 4.74 2.25 -15.31
C VAL A 27 5.13 1.07 -14.42
N PRO A 28 5.95 0.12 -14.91
CA PRO A 28 6.33 -1.02 -14.10
C PRO A 28 6.92 -0.42 -12.82
N ALA A 29 6.22 -0.65 -11.70
CA ALA A 29 6.66 -0.10 -10.43
C ALA A 29 8.10 -0.57 -10.26
N ALA A 30 9.00 0.37 -9.96
CA ALA A 30 10.36 0.04 -9.58
C ALA A 30 10.30 -1.11 -8.55
N PRO A 31 11.21 -2.10 -8.63
CA PRO A 31 11.12 -3.31 -7.84
C PRO A 31 10.97 -2.93 -6.36
N CYS A 32 9.83 -3.27 -5.77
CA CYS A 32 9.52 -2.88 -4.41
C CYS A 32 10.47 -3.62 -3.48
N TRP A 33 11.24 -2.87 -2.72
CA TRP A 33 12.23 -3.43 -1.82
C TRP A 33 11.61 -4.05 -0.54
N PHE A 34 10.30 -3.88 -0.30
CA PHE A 34 9.59 -4.60 0.76
C PHE A 34 8.89 -5.89 0.29
N CYS A 35 8.79 -6.14 -1.01
CA CYS A 35 8.11 -7.34 -1.50
C CYS A 35 9.07 -8.53 -1.51
N LEU A 36 8.73 -9.61 -0.82
CA LEU A 36 9.54 -10.83 -0.81
C LEU A 36 9.54 -11.58 -2.16
N SER A 37 8.61 -11.23 -3.06
CA SER A 37 8.62 -11.72 -4.45
C SER A 37 9.76 -11.11 -5.29
N ASN A 38 10.40 -10.05 -4.81
CA ASN A 38 11.56 -9.47 -5.44
C ASN A 38 12.82 -10.29 -5.10
N VAL A 39 13.53 -10.78 -6.11
CA VAL A 39 14.73 -11.63 -5.94
C VAL A 39 15.86 -10.85 -5.26
N ASP A 40 15.91 -9.54 -5.50
CA ASP A 40 16.94 -8.63 -4.98
C ASP A 40 16.61 -8.08 -3.58
N VAL A 41 15.56 -8.59 -2.92
CA VAL A 41 15.22 -8.19 -1.56
C VAL A 41 16.31 -8.59 -0.56
N GLU A 42 16.57 -7.73 0.42
CA GLU A 42 17.57 -7.97 1.46
C GLU A 42 17.06 -8.94 2.53
N LYS A 43 17.16 -10.23 2.22
CA LYS A 43 16.66 -11.32 3.07
C LYS A 43 17.36 -11.41 4.43
N HIS A 44 18.56 -10.86 4.57
CA HIS A 44 19.34 -10.88 5.81
C HIS A 44 18.73 -10.02 6.92
N LEU A 45 17.79 -9.13 6.58
CA LEU A 45 17.06 -8.32 7.55
C LEU A 45 15.78 -9.01 8.05
N VAL A 46 15.36 -10.12 7.46
CA VAL A 46 14.11 -10.80 7.84
C VAL A 46 14.31 -11.55 9.15
N VAL A 47 13.44 -11.28 10.13
CA VAL A 47 13.48 -11.86 11.48
C VAL A 47 12.47 -13.00 11.62
N ALA A 48 11.27 -12.83 11.05
CA ALA A 48 10.22 -13.83 11.09
C ALA A 48 9.32 -13.71 9.85
N VAL A 49 8.78 -14.84 9.37
CA VAL A 49 7.86 -14.89 8.23
C VAL A 49 6.61 -15.63 8.66
N GLY A 50 5.45 -15.00 8.44
CA GLY A 50 4.14 -15.60 8.61
C GLY A 50 3.51 -15.98 7.26
N ASP A 51 2.19 -16.08 7.24
CA ASP A 51 1.41 -16.51 6.06
C ASP A 51 1.22 -15.37 5.06
N SER A 52 0.86 -14.17 5.54
CA SER A 52 0.54 -12.97 4.75
C SER A 52 1.44 -11.77 5.13
N CYS A 53 2.11 -11.82 6.28
CA CYS A 53 3.01 -10.79 6.81
C CYS A 53 4.39 -11.35 7.19
N TYR A 54 5.38 -10.47 7.30
CA TYR A 54 6.70 -10.78 7.83
C TYR A 54 7.24 -9.64 8.69
N ALA A 55 8.16 -9.96 9.59
CA ALA A 55 8.88 -9.00 10.40
C ALA A 55 10.33 -8.92 9.93
N ALA A 56 10.87 -7.70 9.88
CA ALA A 56 12.24 -7.43 9.47
C ALA A 56 12.85 -6.27 10.24
N MET A 57 14.17 -6.26 10.29
CA MET A 57 14.96 -5.15 10.78
C MET A 57 14.97 -4.02 9.74
N PRO A 58 14.75 -2.75 10.14
CA PRO A 58 14.86 -1.61 9.25
C PRO A 58 16.32 -1.37 8.83
N LYS A 59 16.52 -0.81 7.62
CA LYS A 59 17.80 -0.19 7.30
C LYS A 59 17.98 1.10 8.08
N GLY A 60 18.84 1.06 9.09
CA GLY A 60 19.01 2.17 10.00
C GLY A 60 17.95 2.13 11.10
N PRO A 61 18.07 1.20 12.06
CA PRO A 61 17.25 1.23 13.26
C PRO A 61 17.45 2.58 13.98
N LEU A 62 16.36 3.12 14.55
CA LEU A 62 16.37 4.40 15.27
C LEU A 62 16.66 4.19 16.76
N VAL A 63 16.35 2.99 17.25
CA VAL A 63 16.57 2.50 18.61
C VAL A 63 17.00 1.03 18.51
N GLU A 64 17.58 0.47 19.57
CA GLU A 64 18.15 -0.89 19.54
C GLU A 64 17.12 -1.96 19.13
N ASP A 65 15.89 -1.88 19.65
CA ASP A 65 14.81 -2.84 19.36
C ASP A 65 13.81 -2.34 18.31
N HIS A 66 14.30 -1.71 17.23
CA HIS A 66 13.44 -1.26 16.13
C HIS A 66 13.13 -2.40 15.15
N VAL A 67 11.88 -2.83 15.10
CA VAL A 67 11.39 -3.88 14.18
C VAL A 67 10.25 -3.33 13.32
N MET A 68 10.22 -3.72 12.03
CA MET A 68 9.14 -3.41 11.10
C MET A 68 8.31 -4.67 10.79
N VAL A 69 6.98 -4.52 10.75
CA VAL A 69 6.05 -5.57 10.29
C VAL A 69 5.44 -5.13 8.97
N LEU A 70 5.54 -5.99 7.96
CA LEU A 70 5.20 -5.70 6.57
C LEU A 70 4.36 -6.83 5.98
N SER A 71 3.54 -6.52 4.97
CA SER A 71 2.87 -7.55 4.18
C SER A 71 3.83 -8.14 3.15
N ILE A 72 3.69 -9.43 2.86
CA ILE A 72 4.54 -10.14 1.90
C ILE A 72 4.37 -9.56 0.48
N GLY A 73 3.12 -9.24 0.12
CA GLY A 73 2.75 -8.59 -1.15
C GLY A 73 2.67 -7.07 -1.03
N HIS A 74 2.79 -6.36 -2.16
CA HIS A 74 2.68 -4.90 -2.17
C HIS A 74 1.25 -4.45 -1.83
N ILE A 75 1.08 -3.83 -0.67
CA ILE A 75 -0.16 -3.17 -0.26
C ILE A 75 0.17 -1.73 0.14
N GLN A 76 -0.53 -0.77 -0.45
CA GLN A 76 -0.25 0.67 -0.24
C GLN A 76 -0.53 1.15 1.18
N SER A 77 -1.51 0.54 1.86
CA SER A 77 -1.88 0.89 3.23
C SER A 77 -2.64 -0.24 3.90
N ILE A 78 -2.66 -0.25 5.24
CA ILE A 78 -3.44 -1.23 6.01
C ILE A 78 -4.95 -1.12 5.76
N VAL A 79 -5.44 0.08 5.40
CA VAL A 79 -6.85 0.31 5.06
C VAL A 79 -7.23 -0.39 3.75
N ALA A 80 -6.28 -0.56 2.83
CA ALA A 80 -6.48 -1.35 1.60
C ALA A 80 -6.18 -2.85 1.80
N ALA A 81 -5.66 -3.25 2.96
CA ALA A 81 -5.28 -4.64 3.21
C ALA A 81 -6.50 -5.54 3.45
N PRO A 82 -6.45 -6.80 2.99
CA PRO A 82 -7.46 -7.80 3.29
C PRO A 82 -7.40 -8.22 4.77
N GLU A 83 -8.44 -8.91 5.21
CA GLU A 83 -8.69 -9.22 6.62
C GLU A 83 -7.64 -10.19 7.22
N ASP A 84 -7.13 -11.12 6.42
CA ASP A 84 -6.05 -12.03 6.80
C ASP A 84 -4.77 -11.27 7.16
N VAL A 85 -4.36 -10.32 6.32
CA VAL A 85 -3.19 -9.46 6.56
C VAL A 85 -3.37 -8.64 7.85
N ARG A 86 -4.56 -8.05 8.05
CA ARG A 86 -4.83 -7.24 9.26
C ARG A 86 -4.78 -8.07 10.53
N ASN A 87 -5.38 -9.26 10.50
CA ASN A 87 -5.39 -10.16 11.65
C ASN A 87 -3.98 -10.64 11.99
N GLU A 88 -3.18 -10.97 10.97
CA GLU A 88 -1.80 -11.38 11.20
C GLU A 88 -0.90 -10.24 11.67
N LEU A 89 -1.06 -9.04 11.10
CA LEU A 89 -0.38 -7.84 11.58
C LEU A 89 -0.66 -7.60 13.08
N GLN A 90 -1.91 -7.80 13.51
CA GLN A 90 -2.28 -7.69 14.92
C GLN A 90 -1.63 -8.77 15.79
N LYS A 91 -1.48 -10.00 15.29
CA LYS A 91 -0.73 -11.06 16.00
C LYS A 91 0.74 -10.67 16.21
N PHE A 92 1.41 -10.19 15.16
CA PHE A 92 2.78 -9.70 15.27
C PHE A 92 2.90 -8.56 16.26
N LYS A 93 1.99 -7.57 16.19
CA LYS A 93 1.95 -6.45 17.15
C LYS A 93 1.83 -6.94 18.58
N ASN A 94 0.88 -7.83 18.87
CA ASN A 94 0.68 -8.36 20.22
C ASN A 94 1.91 -9.14 20.72
N ALA A 95 2.54 -9.94 19.84
CA ALA A 95 3.74 -10.71 20.18
C ALA A 95 4.92 -9.80 20.53
N PHE A 96 5.16 -8.76 19.73
CA PHE A 96 6.25 -7.81 20.01
C PHE A 96 5.99 -6.93 21.22
N THR A 97 4.74 -6.51 21.47
CA THR A 97 4.39 -5.82 22.73
C THR A 97 4.70 -6.71 23.93
N LEU A 98 4.27 -7.98 23.90
CA LEU A 98 4.55 -8.92 25.00
C LEU A 98 6.06 -9.19 25.17
N ALA A 99 6.84 -9.19 24.09
CA ALA A 99 8.29 -9.35 24.15
C ALA A 99 8.95 -8.13 24.81
N ALA A 100 8.58 -6.93 24.36
CA ALA A 100 9.12 -5.67 24.90
C ALA A 100 8.80 -5.49 26.39
N ASP A 101 7.61 -5.89 26.83
CA ASP A 101 7.22 -5.82 28.24
C ASP A 101 8.12 -6.72 29.11
N LYS A 102 8.44 -7.95 28.65
CA LYS A 102 9.31 -8.88 29.39
C LYS A 102 10.76 -8.41 29.50
N ASP A 103 11.28 -7.77 28.46
CA ASP A 103 12.67 -7.29 28.48
C ASP A 103 12.85 -6.14 29.49
N SER A 104 11.80 -5.35 29.74
CA SER A 104 11.81 -4.33 30.79
C SER A 104 11.99 -4.95 32.20
N ASP A 105 11.39 -6.12 32.44
CA ASP A 105 11.51 -6.83 33.73
C ASP A 105 12.89 -7.48 33.94
N LEU A 106 13.60 -7.86 32.87
CA LEU A 106 14.95 -8.45 32.96
C LEU A 106 16.07 -7.40 33.14
N SER A 107 15.80 -6.15 32.79
CA SER A 107 16.75 -5.03 32.91
C SER A 107 16.74 -4.35 34.29
N SER A 108 15.88 -4.81 35.21
CA SER A 108 15.70 -4.33 36.58
C SER A 108 16.33 -5.28 37.61
#